data_AF-A0A9R1AVQ8-F1
#
_entry.id   AF-A0A9R1AVQ8-F1
#
_cell.length_a   1.000
_cell.length_b   1.000
_cell.length_c   1.000
_cell.angle_alpha   90.00
_cell.angle_beta   90.00
_cell.angle_gamma   90.00
#
_symmetry.space_group_name_H-M   'P 1'
#
loop_
_entity.id
_entity.type
_entity.pdbx_description
1 polymer ?
#
loop_
_entity_poly.entity_id
_entity_poly.type
_entity_poly.pdbx_seq_one_letter_code
_entity_poly.pdbx_strand_id
1 'polypeptide(L)'
;MLARDLPKILVAGYRLIPYFIFDPQEGSRSTLFAASDPQVPEYCETLKSEDWPVCACINYDCNPMNASEEAHNLETSQLVWEKTLEMIGLPSDALEKLIEGEPVQCRYGQQKAE
;
A
#
# COMPACT_ATOMS: atom_id res chain seq x y z
N MET A 1 -10.84 -2.40 13.43
CA MET A 1 -11.91 -1.56 14.04
C MET A 1 -13.31 -2.19 13.90
N LEU A 2 -13.58 -3.00 12.87
CA LEU A 2 -14.86 -3.69 12.62
C LEU A 2 -15.30 -4.79 13.62
N ALA A 3 -14.41 -5.28 14.49
CA ALA A 3 -14.68 -6.42 15.37
C ALA A 3 -15.16 -6.05 16.80
N ARG A 4 -15.27 -4.76 17.14
CA ARG A 4 -15.60 -4.33 18.51
C ARG A 4 -17.09 -4.47 18.87
N ASP A 5 -17.98 -4.35 17.89
CA ASP A 5 -19.43 -4.37 18.12
C ASP A 5 -20.11 -5.72 17.76
N LEU A 6 -19.32 -6.77 17.49
CA LEU A 6 -19.84 -8.05 17.05
C LEU A 6 -20.13 -8.99 18.26
N PRO A 7 -21.28 -9.70 18.28
CA PRO A 7 -21.57 -10.71 19.30
C PRO A 7 -20.43 -11.70 19.50
N LYS A 8 -20.11 -12.03 20.76
CA LYS A 8 -18.95 -12.89 21.12
C LYS A 8 -18.91 -14.24 20.39
N ILE A 9 -20.08 -14.79 20.05
CA ILE A 9 -20.22 -16.05 19.29
C ILE A 9 -19.74 -15.89 17.86
N LEU A 10 -20.05 -14.76 17.21
CA LEU A 10 -19.55 -14.46 15.87
C LEU A 10 -18.05 -14.18 15.91
N VAL A 11 -17.53 -13.45 16.91
CA VAL A 11 -16.09 -13.25 17.09
C VAL A 11 -15.37 -14.60 17.29
N ALA A 12 -15.94 -15.51 18.07
CA ALA A 12 -15.41 -16.87 18.25
C ALA A 12 -15.44 -17.68 16.94
N GLY A 13 -16.52 -17.58 16.16
CA GLY A 13 -16.62 -18.17 14.83
C GLY A 13 -15.61 -17.57 13.84
N TYR A 14 -15.40 -16.26 13.86
CA TYR A 14 -14.40 -15.57 13.04
C TYR A 14 -12.97 -16.02 13.35
N ARG A 15 -12.67 -16.38 14.60
CA ARG A 15 -11.37 -16.97 14.98
C ARG A 15 -11.18 -18.39 14.46
N LEU A 16 -12.26 -19.09 14.09
CA LEU A 16 -12.21 -20.42 13.46
C LEU A 16 -12.05 -20.34 11.94
N ILE A 17 -12.26 -19.16 11.35
CA ILE A 17 -11.96 -18.91 9.95
C ILE A 17 -10.49 -18.48 9.89
N PRO A 18 -9.60 -19.22 9.20
CA PRO A 18 -8.19 -18.88 9.10
C PRO A 18 -8.02 -17.68 8.15
N TYR A 19 -8.48 -16.50 8.57
CA TYR A 19 -8.35 -15.27 7.80
C TYR A 19 -6.93 -14.70 7.82
N PHE A 20 -6.13 -15.10 8.82
CA PHE A 20 -4.72 -14.78 8.89
C PHE A 20 -3.94 -16.07 8.73
N ILE A 21 -3.40 -16.27 7.53
CA ILE A 21 -2.50 -17.38 7.20
C ILE A 21 -1.19 -17.24 8.00
N PHE A 22 -0.91 -16.05 8.54
CA PHE A 22 0.32 -15.69 9.24
C PHE A 22 0.06 -15.11 10.63
N ASP A 23 0.97 -15.35 11.56
CA ASP A 23 0.90 -14.74 12.88
C ASP A 23 1.41 -13.27 12.88
N PRO A 24 1.14 -12.48 13.94
CA PRO A 24 1.63 -11.10 14.03
C PRO A 24 3.16 -10.96 14.00
N GLN A 25 3.90 -11.97 14.43
CA GLN A 25 5.37 -11.98 14.42
C GLN A 25 5.89 -12.17 12.99
N GLU A 26 5.32 -13.07 12.21
CA GLU A 26 5.67 -13.29 10.79
C GLU A 26 5.39 -12.05 9.95
N GLY A 27 4.22 -11.42 10.11
CA GLY A 27 3.87 -10.19 9.40
C GLY A 27 4.74 -8.98 9.80
N SER A 28 5.08 -8.85 11.09
CA SER A 28 5.97 -7.77 11.54
C SER A 28 7.41 -7.99 11.08
N ARG A 29 7.89 -9.24 11.04
CA ARG A 29 9.22 -9.59 10.51
C ARG A 29 9.36 -9.21 9.04
N SER A 30 8.41 -9.60 8.19
CA SER A 30 8.48 -9.29 6.75
C SER A 30 8.37 -7.79 6.47
N THR A 31 7.56 -7.07 7.25
CA THR A 31 7.45 -5.60 7.17
C THR A 31 8.77 -4.93 7.56
N LEU A 32 9.38 -5.36 8.68
CA LEU A 32 10.66 -4.82 9.13
C LEU A 32 11.77 -5.09 8.10
N PHE A 33 11.78 -6.30 7.53
CA PHE A 33 12.69 -6.68 6.47
C PHE A 33 12.51 -5.78 5.23
N ALA A 34 11.28 -5.62 4.72
CA ALA A 34 10.99 -4.76 3.57
C ALA A 34 11.40 -3.29 3.80
N ALA A 35 11.33 -2.82 5.04
CA ALA A 35 11.65 -1.44 5.39
C ALA A 35 13.13 -1.17 5.68
N SER A 36 13.94 -2.19 6.01
CA SER A 36 15.28 -1.99 6.57
C SER A 36 16.38 -2.85 5.97
N ASP A 37 16.05 -3.96 5.31
CA ASP A 37 17.08 -4.85 4.77
C ASP A 37 17.75 -4.22 3.52
N PRO A 38 19.09 -4.13 3.47
CA PRO A 38 19.81 -3.56 2.33
C PRO A 38 19.55 -4.25 0.99
N GLN A 39 19.13 -5.52 0.97
CA GLN A 39 18.85 -6.22 -0.28
C GLN A 39 17.61 -5.66 -1.01
N VAL A 40 16.67 -5.05 -0.27
CA VAL A 40 15.41 -4.57 -0.81
C VAL A 40 15.62 -3.42 -1.80
N PRO A 41 16.36 -2.34 -1.46
CA PRO A 41 16.65 -1.30 -2.44
C PRO A 41 17.48 -1.82 -3.63
N GLU A 42 18.42 -2.74 -3.43
CA GLU A 42 19.17 -3.36 -4.55
C GLU A 42 18.25 -4.09 -5.53
N TYR A 43 17.28 -4.83 -5.00
CA TYR A 43 16.28 -5.50 -5.81
C TYR A 43 15.34 -4.50 -6.51
N CYS A 44 14.91 -3.43 -5.83
CA CYS A 44 14.12 -2.37 -6.42
C CYS A 44 14.84 -1.67 -7.59
N GLU A 45 16.14 -1.45 -7.49
CA GLU A 45 16.93 -0.86 -8.58
C GLU A 45 17.07 -1.83 -9.77
N THR A 46 17.15 -3.14 -9.49
CA THR A 46 17.09 -4.17 -10.55
C THR A 46 15.75 -4.11 -11.28
N LEU A 47 14.63 -4.08 -10.55
CA LEU A 47 13.28 -3.98 -11.13
C LEU A 47 13.11 -2.71 -11.97
N LYS A 48 13.61 -1.56 -11.49
CA LYS A 48 13.63 -0.32 -12.27
C LYS A 48 14.44 -0.45 -13.55
N SER A 49 15.61 -1.09 -13.51
CA SER A 49 16.48 -1.24 -14.68
C SER A 49 15.87 -2.13 -15.77
N GLU A 50 14.94 -2.99 -15.39
CA GLU A 50 14.19 -3.87 -16.28
C GLU A 50 12.84 -3.28 -16.70
N ASP A 51 12.57 -2.01 -16.37
CA ASP A 51 11.28 -1.33 -16.60
C ASP A 51 10.09 -2.13 -16.06
N TRP A 52 10.29 -2.82 -14.93
CA TRP A 52 9.26 -3.66 -14.33
C TRP A 52 8.07 -2.81 -13.86
N PRO A 53 6.82 -3.19 -14.17
CA PRO A 53 5.66 -2.32 -13.98
C PRO A 53 5.19 -2.21 -12.51
N VAL A 54 5.81 -2.96 -11.59
CA VAL A 54 5.46 -2.98 -10.17
C VAL A 54 6.70 -2.85 -9.27
N CYS A 55 6.51 -2.35 -8.06
CA CYS A 55 7.56 -2.34 -7.04
C CYS A 55 7.84 -3.75 -6.51
N ALA A 56 8.95 -3.91 -5.78
CA ALA A 56 9.28 -5.15 -5.11
C ALA A 56 8.14 -5.62 -4.20
N CYS A 57 7.61 -6.81 -4.47
CA CYS A 57 6.64 -7.49 -3.61
C CYS A 57 7.40 -8.51 -2.75
N ILE A 58 7.30 -8.38 -1.43
CA ILE A 58 8.02 -9.24 -0.48
C ILE A 58 7.02 -10.11 0.27
N ASN A 59 7.27 -11.42 0.31
CA ASN A 59 6.42 -12.37 1.00
C ASN A 59 6.73 -12.46 2.51
N TYR A 60 5.92 -13.22 3.24
CA TYR A 60 6.06 -13.44 4.69
C TYR A 60 7.38 -14.12 5.09
N ASP A 61 7.98 -14.89 4.18
CA ASP A 61 9.29 -15.52 4.34
C ASP A 61 10.47 -14.58 4.03
N CYS A 62 10.20 -13.28 3.86
CA CYS A 62 11.22 -12.26 3.57
C CYS A 62 11.95 -12.50 2.23
N ASN A 63 11.22 -13.02 1.24
CA ASN A 63 11.74 -13.24 -0.11
C ASN A 63 10.94 -12.41 -1.13
N PRO A 64 11.58 -11.97 -2.23
CA PRO A 64 10.87 -11.45 -3.38
C PRO A 64 9.83 -12.45 -3.90
N MET A 65 8.67 -11.94 -4.29
CA MET A 65 7.63 -12.69 -4.95
C MET A 65 7.07 -11.90 -6.13
N ASN A 66 6.52 -12.61 -7.11
CA ASN A 66 5.78 -11.96 -8.18
C ASN A 66 4.43 -11.48 -7.65
N ALA A 67 4.07 -10.25 -8.01
CA ALA A 67 2.72 -9.75 -7.79
C ALA A 67 1.71 -10.52 -8.66
N SER A 68 0.43 -10.33 -8.41
CA SER A 68 -0.63 -10.88 -9.28
C SER A 68 -0.55 -10.27 -10.67
N GLU A 69 -1.02 -10.99 -11.70
CA GLU A 69 -1.09 -10.48 -13.08
C GLU A 69 -1.84 -9.15 -13.15
N GLU A 70 -2.93 -9.01 -12.40
CA GLU A 70 -3.71 -7.77 -12.32
C GLU A 70 -2.89 -6.56 -11.83
N ALA A 71 -1.94 -6.77 -10.92
CA ALA A 71 -1.09 -5.69 -10.41
C ALA A 71 -0.15 -5.13 -11.48
N HIS A 72 0.09 -5.87 -12.58
CA HIS A 72 0.92 -5.42 -13.70
C HIS A 72 0.11 -4.57 -14.71
N ASN A 73 -1.19 -4.37 -14.50
CA ASN A 73 -2.02 -3.56 -15.37
C ASN A 73 -1.77 -2.05 -15.14
N LEU A 74 -0.96 -1.46 -16.01
CA LEU A 74 -0.60 -0.04 -15.94
C LEU A 74 -1.80 0.89 -16.16
N GLU A 75 -2.72 0.55 -17.06
CA GLU A 75 -3.91 1.35 -17.34
C GLU A 75 -4.81 1.45 -16.10
N THR A 76 -5.07 0.30 -15.46
CA THR A 76 -5.84 0.26 -14.21
C THR A 76 -5.12 0.98 -13.08
N SER A 77 -3.80 0.82 -12.98
CA SER A 77 -2.99 1.50 -11.95
C SER A 77 -3.06 3.02 -12.09
N GLN A 78 -2.95 3.54 -13.32
CA GLN A 78 -3.08 4.97 -13.59
C GLN A 78 -4.49 5.47 -13.27
N LEU A 79 -5.54 4.74 -13.67
CA LEU A 79 -6.92 5.11 -13.35
C LEU A 79 -7.16 5.16 -11.84
N VAL A 80 -6.65 4.17 -11.10
CA VAL A 80 -6.73 4.13 -9.63
C VAL A 80 -6.01 5.33 -9.03
N TRP A 81 -4.83 5.70 -9.53
CA TRP A 81 -4.08 6.87 -9.09
C TRP A 81 -4.89 8.17 -9.28
N GLU A 82 -5.37 8.42 -10.49
CA GLU A 82 -6.13 9.63 -10.83
C GLU A 82 -7.42 9.73 -10.01
N LYS A 83 -8.17 8.63 -9.88
CA LYS A 83 -9.39 8.58 -9.08
C LYS A 83 -9.11 8.78 -7.60
N THR A 84 -8.00 8.24 -7.10
CA THR A 84 -7.59 8.43 -5.70
C THR A 84 -7.32 9.91 -5.44
N LEU A 85 -6.54 10.59 -6.29
CA LEU A 85 -6.26 12.02 -6.16
C LEU A 85 -7.55 12.85 -6.18
N GLU A 86 -8.46 12.57 -7.11
CA GLU A 86 -9.79 13.20 -7.18
C GLU A 86 -10.58 13.00 -5.87
N MET A 87 -10.62 11.78 -5.35
CA MET A 87 -11.36 11.41 -4.14
C MET A 87 -10.78 12.05 -2.87
N ILE A 88 -9.47 12.22 -2.77
CA ILE A 88 -8.81 12.89 -1.64
C ILE A 88 -8.68 14.41 -1.85
N GLY A 89 -9.20 14.93 -2.96
CA GLY A 89 -9.28 16.36 -3.24
C GLY A 89 -7.95 17.01 -3.59
N LEU A 90 -6.99 16.22 -4.09
CA LEU A 90 -5.72 16.70 -4.61
C LEU A 90 -5.78 16.86 -6.14
N PRO A 91 -5.05 17.84 -6.71
CA PRO A 91 -4.93 17.98 -8.15
C PRO A 91 -4.06 16.85 -8.74
N SER A 92 -4.19 16.61 -10.05
CA SER A 92 -3.44 15.57 -10.76
C SER A 92 -1.93 15.81 -10.78
N ASP A 93 -1.50 17.06 -10.66
CA ASP A 93 -0.10 17.51 -10.61
C ASP A 93 0.45 17.62 -9.17
N ALA A 94 -0.27 17.07 -8.19
CA ALA A 94 0.10 17.19 -6.78
C ALA A 94 1.45 16.54 -6.49
N LEU A 95 1.76 15.40 -7.12
CA LEU A 95 3.01 14.68 -6.85
C LEU A 95 4.22 15.49 -7.30
N GLU A 96 4.16 16.02 -8.52
CA GLU A 96 5.20 16.82 -9.15
C GLU A 96 5.47 18.07 -8.31
N LYS A 97 4.41 18.78 -7.93
CA LYS A 97 4.50 19.94 -7.03
C LYS A 97 5.12 19.59 -5.68
N LEU A 98 4.74 18.47 -5.08
CA LEU A 98 5.31 18.03 -3.80
C LEU A 98 6.79 17.68 -3.90
N ILE A 99 7.22 17.07 -5.01
CA ILE A 99 8.64 16.78 -5.29
C ILE A 99 9.43 18.08 -5.46
N GLU A 100 8.85 19.09 -6.11
CA GLU A 100 9.43 20.42 -6.29
C GLU A 100 9.38 21.28 -5.00
N GLY A 101 8.71 20.81 -3.96
CA GLY A 101 8.54 21.54 -2.69
C GLY A 101 7.51 22.66 -2.76
N GLU A 102 6.65 22.66 -3.78
CA GLU A 102 5.58 23.63 -3.95
C GLU A 102 4.38 23.34 -3.04
N PRO A 103 3.64 24.39 -2.61
CA PRO A 103 2.43 24.19 -1.82
C PRO A 103 1.30 23.62 -2.68
N VAL A 104 0.71 22.51 -2.24
CA VAL A 104 -0.47 21.90 -2.88
C VAL A 104 -1.74 22.23 -2.10
N GLN A 105 -2.73 22.79 -2.80
CA GLN A 105 -4.04 23.09 -2.22
C GLN A 105 -4.92 21.83 -2.24
N CYS A 106 -5.29 21.32 -1.06
CA CYS A 106 -6.27 20.24 -0.91
C CYS A 106 -7.67 20.82 -0.71
N ARG A 107 -8.65 20.34 -1.49
CA ARG A 107 -10.06 20.75 -1.41
C ARG A 107 -10.62 20.66 0.02
N TYR A 108 -10.24 19.62 0.76
CA TYR A 108 -10.74 19.37 2.11
C TYR A 108 -9.97 20.12 3.20
N GLY A 109 -8.75 20.58 2.92
CA GLY A 109 -7.94 21.36 3.86
C GLY A 109 -8.43 22.80 4.05
N GLN A 110 -9.41 23.25 3.27
CA GLN A 110 -9.93 24.61 3.28
C GLN A 110 -11.11 24.83 4.24
N GLN A 111 -11.48 23.84 5.08
CA GLN A 111 -12.48 24.06 6.12
C GLN A 111 -11.93 25.04 7.17
N LYS A 112 -12.31 26.32 7.06
CA LYS A 112 -12.21 27.26 8.18
C LYS A 112 -13.04 26.69 9.33
N ALA A 113 -12.43 26.57 10.50
CA ALA A 113 -13.17 26.43 11.75
C ALA A 113 -14.08 27.66 11.88
N GLU A 114 -15.39 27.44 11.83
CA GLU A 114 -16.41 28.40 12.25
C GLU A 114 -16.58 28.32 13.78
#